data_AF-B1HUK2-F1
#
_entry.id   AF-B1HUK2-F1
#
_cell.length_a   1.000
_cell.length_b   1.000
_cell.length_c   1.000
_cell.angle_alpha   90.00
_cell.angle_beta   90.00
_cell.angle_gamma   90.00
#
_symmetry.space_group_name_H-M   'P 1'
#
loop_
_entity.id
_entity.type
_entity.pdbx_description
1 polymer ?
#
loop_
_entity_poly.entity_id
_entity_poly.type
_entity_poly.pdbx_seq_one_letter_code
_entity_poly.pdbx_strand_id
1 'polypeptide(L)' 'MSSFDQTMKFNFPEESMEQEVKQVMLKVHSSLEEKGYNPINQIVGYLLSGDPAYIPRHQDARN' A
#
# COMPACT_ATOMS: atom_id res chain seq x y z
N MET A 1 38.93 1.84 21.59
CA MET A 1 38.03 1.30 20.54
C MET A 1 36.88 2.28 20.41
N SER A 2 36.84 3.06 19.34
CA SER A 2 35.97 4.22 19.19
C SER A 2 34.61 3.85 18.63
N SER A 3 33.59 4.38 19.31
CA SER A 3 32.15 4.32 19.07
C SER A 3 31.75 4.45 17.59
N PHE A 4 31.21 3.39 17.00
CA PHE A 4 30.50 3.43 15.71
C PHE A 4 29.06 2.88 15.80
N ASP A 5 28.48 2.78 17.01
CA ASP A 5 27.07 2.43 17.22
C ASP A 5 26.17 3.67 17.13
N GLN A 6 26.12 4.30 15.95
CA GLN A 6 25.15 5.36 15.67
C GLN A 6 24.09 4.86 14.70
N THR A 7 22.84 4.78 15.17
CA THR A 7 21.68 4.47 14.34
C THR A 7 21.51 5.53 13.26
N MET A 8 21.78 5.15 12.02
CA MET A 8 21.55 5.99 10.84
C MET A 8 20.05 6.00 10.50
N LYS A 9 19.46 7.19 10.37
CA LYS A 9 18.11 7.34 9.84
C LYS A 9 18.18 7.43 8.31
N PHE A 10 17.69 6.41 7.62
CA PHE A 10 17.43 6.50 6.19
C PHE A 10 16.19 7.37 5.96
N ASN A 11 16.39 8.51 5.29
CA ASN A 11 15.28 9.32 4.79
C ASN A 11 15.02 8.92 3.34
N PHE A 12 13.83 8.41 3.06
CA PHE A 12 13.35 8.23 1.69
C PHE A 12 12.93 9.59 1.11
N PRO A 13 13.12 9.84 -0.19
CA PRO A 13 12.56 11.02 -0.85
C PRO A 13 11.02 11.00 -0.73
N GLU A 14 10.41 12.07 -0.22
CA GLU A 14 8.94 12.14 -0.07
C GLU A 14 8.20 12.06 -1.42
N GLU A 15 8.79 12.58 -2.49
CA GLU A 15 8.20 12.53 -3.84
C GLU A 15 7.97 11.11 -4.37
N SER A 16 8.78 10.13 -3.97
CA SER A 16 8.60 8.75 -4.45
C SER A 16 7.39 8.08 -3.79
N MET A 17 7.06 8.44 -2.56
CA MET A 17 5.94 7.83 -1.83
C MET A 17 4.58 8.20 -2.44
N GLU A 18 4.37 9.46 -2.83
CA GLU A 18 3.07 9.87 -3.41
C GLU A 18 2.81 9.14 -4.73
N GLN A 19 3.85 9.01 -5.57
CA GLN A 19 3.77 8.26 -6.81
C GLN A 19 3.51 6.77 -6.57
N GLU A 20 4.20 6.15 -5.61
CA GLU A 20 3.98 4.75 -5.25
C GLU A 20 2.56 4.51 -4.74
N VAL A 21 2.07 5.33 -3.80
CA VAL A 21 0.71 5.20 -3.26
C VAL A 21 -0.32 5.31 -4.38
N LYS A 22 -0.15 6.27 -5.30
CA LYS A 22 -1.06 6.42 -6.44
C LYS A 22 -1.08 5.18 -7.33
N GLN A 23 0.09 4.62 -7.65
CA GLN A 23 0.18 3.41 -8.49
C GLN A 23 -0.46 2.21 -7.80
N VAL A 24 -0.20 2.01 -6.51
CA VAL A 24 -0.81 0.93 -5.72
C VAL A 24 -2.33 1.07 -5.69
N MET A 25 -2.84 2.27 -5.44
CA MET A 25 -4.30 2.50 -5.40
C MET A 25 -4.98 2.22 -6.74
N LEU A 26 -4.35 2.59 -7.87
CA LEU A 26 -4.88 2.28 -9.21
C LEU A 26 -4.88 0.78 -9.50
N LYS A 27 -3.84 0.06 -9.07
CA LYS A 27 -3.74 -1.40 -9.21
C LYS A 27 -4.82 -2.12 -8.39
N VAL A 28 -5.00 -1.70 -7.14
CA VAL A 28 -6.04 -2.21 -6.23
C VAL A 28 -7.43 -1.96 -6.81
N HIS A 29 -7.68 -0.75 -7.31
CA HIS A 29 -8.95 -0.41 -7.94
C HIS A 29 -9.28 -1.33 -9.11
N SER A 30 -8.34 -1.48 -10.04
CA SER A 30 -8.51 -2.32 -11.24
C SER A 30 -8.75 -3.79 -10.86
N SER A 31 -8.00 -4.32 -9.90
CA SER A 31 -8.18 -5.68 -9.38
C SER A 31 -9.55 -5.92 -8.74
N LEU A 32 -10.09 -4.91 -8.06
CA LEU A 32 -11.41 -4.97 -7.44
C LEU A 32 -12.52 -4.94 -8.50
N GLU A 33 -12.40 -4.09 -9.52
CA GLU A 33 -13.35 -4.03 -10.64
C GLU A 33 -13.37 -5.34 -11.45
N GLU A 34 -12.20 -5.90 -11.78
CA GLU A 34 -12.10 -7.17 -12.51
C GLU A 34 -12.77 -8.34 -11.77
N LYS A 35 -12.78 -8.30 -10.43
CA LYS A 35 -13.43 -9.30 -9.58
C LYS A 35 -14.90 -8.99 -9.30
N GLY A 36 -15.42 -7.84 -9.74
CA GLY A 36 -16.79 -7.41 -9.53
C GLY A 36 -17.08 -6.88 -8.13
N TYR A 37 -16.04 -6.49 -7.37
CA TYR A 37 -16.21 -5.79 -6.10
C TYR A 37 -16.41 -4.30 -6.31
N ASN A 38 -17.02 -3.61 -5.34
CA ASN A 38 -17.02 -2.15 -5.29
C ASN A 38 -15.67 -1.65 -4.75
N PRO A 39 -14.81 -1.00 -5.56
CA PRO A 39 -13.47 -0.65 -5.13
C PRO A 39 -13.45 0.34 -3.96
N ILE A 40 -14.36 1.32 -3.97
CA ILE A 40 -14.45 2.37 -2.95
C ILE A 40 -14.75 1.74 -1.59
N ASN A 41 -15.77 0.89 -1.51
CA ASN A 41 -16.17 0.26 -0.25
C ASN A 41 -15.06 -0.61 0.34
N GLN A 42 -14.33 -1.34 -0.50
CA GLN A 42 -13.24 -2.21 -0.07
C GLN A 42 -12.02 -1.41 0.41
N ILE A 43 -11.64 -0.34 -0.30
CA ILE A 43 -10.56 0.55 0.11
C ILE A 43 -10.91 1.25 1.43
N VAL A 44 -12.13 1.77 1.56
CA VAL A 44 -12.59 2.39 2.82
C VAL A 44 -12.59 1.37 3.97
N GLY A 45 -13.09 0.15 3.72
CA GLY A 45 -13.05 -0.94 4.70
C GLY A 45 -11.63 -1.28 5.16
N TYR A 46 -10.68 -1.34 4.22
CA TYR A 46 -9.27 -1.55 4.52
C TYR A 46 -8.68 -0.41 5.35
N LEU A 47 -8.89 0.85 4.97
CA LEU A 47 -8.34 2.01 5.68
C LEU A 47 -8.90 2.15 7.11
N LEU A 48 -10.15 1.77 7.35
CA LEU A 48 -10.78 1.83 8.67
C LEU A 48 -10.40 0.65 9.58
N SER A 49 -10.25 -0.54 9.02
CA SER A 49 -10.05 -1.77 9.81
C SER A 49 -8.59 -2.23 9.87
N GLY A 50 -7.76 -1.82 8.91
CA GLY A 50 -6.44 -2.39 8.67
C GLY A 50 -6.46 -3.83 8.18
N ASP A 51 -7.64 -4.43 7.92
CA ASP A 51 -7.75 -5.84 7.56
C ASP A 51 -7.47 -6.05 6.06
N PRO A 52 -6.36 -6.71 5.69
CA PRO A 52 -6.01 -6.95 4.30
C PRO A 52 -6.95 -7.94 3.58
N ALA A 53 -7.94 -8.55 4.26
CA ALA A 53 -9.00 -9.33 3.60
C ALA A 53 -9.89 -8.48 2.68
N TYR A 54 -9.96 -7.16 2.88
CA TYR A 54 -10.70 -6.26 2.00
C TYR A 54 -10.06 -6.11 0.60
N ILE A 55 -8.75 -6.34 0.47
CA ILE A 55 -8.03 -6.26 -0.81
C ILE A 55 -7.81 -7.69 -1.35
N PRO A 56 -8.31 -8.03 -2.56
CA PRO A 56 -8.17 -9.36 -3.12
C PRO A 56 -6.70 -9.70 -3.40
N ARG A 57 -6.35 -11.00 -3.28
CA ARG A 57 -5.01 -11.53 -3.65
C ARG A 57 -4.77 -11.59 -5.17
N HIS A 58 -5.66 -11.01 -5.96
CA HIS A 58 -5.55 -10.98 -7.42
C HIS A 58 -4.43 -10.03 -7.85
N GLN A 59 -3.64 -10.41 -8.85
CA GLN A 59 -2.56 -9.59 -9.43
C GLN A 59 -1.56 -8.99 -8.42
N ASP A 60 -1.32 -9.62 -7.26
CA ASP A 60 -0.50 -9.01 -6.19
C ASP A 60 -1.00 -7.61 -5.78
N ALA A 61 -2.31 -7.38 -5.72
CA ALA A 61 -2.87 -6.12 -5.23
C ALA A 61 -2.74 -5.97 -3.70
N ARG A 62 -2.52 -7.08 -3.00
CA ARG A 62 -2.37 -7.13 -1.53
C ARG A 62 -0.90 -7.11 -1.07
N ASN A 63 0.05 -7.36 -1.97
CA ASN A 63 1.49 -7.49 -1.66
C ASN A 63 2.28 -6.31 -2.25
#